data_AF-A0A417CVB2-F1
#
_entry.id   AF-A0A417CVB2-F1
#
_cell.length_a   1.000
_cell.length_b   1.000
_cell.length_c   1.000
_cell.angle_alpha   90.00
_cell.angle_beta   90.00
_cell.angle_gamma   90.00
#
_symmetry.space_group_name_H-M   'P 1'
#
loop_
_entity.id
_entity.type
_entity.pdbx_description
1 polymer ?
#
loop_
_entity_poly.entity_id
_entity_poly.type
_entity_poly.pdbx_seq_one_letter_code
_entity_poly.pdbx_strand_id
1 'polypeptide(L)'
;MLLGIPDKDKIRLGAFLSFQLKKWLRNHPDQSSDLFICGICSKPEFQSILEGKPLSDSSIYEYLLQKLGFAYNYDDRLASNYIANAKEMLEDLEFDQMASFYKRLNRYLKELESMDEYALESITHKALLCMQEVDCSSRSFASLLLYYPILDRYMKEICGHFLLTYIHQHTEDEIDRNWMEEHGLLSLKALRNRYRILNLFITWEDYYDAANYCEDLLKACRQENNVRVAFQTQISRLFIVLKIQPNAFESYANVVLENPILQEESNDPHVYEFYHVVGLYYFIEKNYEQAWLYFLRSVADETYFFPEIIFLNYISTLLNKPLPDELVEQRDIECEDHMYKSIYTYYCLKNKGETLQTLENYLWDHCKDEIYRFSPSWVMKDIIRTELEWISNQTGDTRKMNRFMNLED
;
A
#
# COMPACT_ATOMS: atom_id res chain seq x y z
N MET A 1 13.95 43.40 -13.62
CA MET A 1 14.36 42.47 -12.55
C MET A 1 14.20 41.09 -13.15
N LEU A 2 15.30 40.42 -13.51
CA LEU A 2 15.23 39.02 -13.96
C LEU A 2 14.73 38.22 -12.76
N LEU A 3 13.53 37.64 -12.86
CA LEU A 3 13.03 36.73 -11.84
C LEU A 3 14.00 35.54 -11.80
N GLY A 4 14.67 35.33 -10.67
CA GLY A 4 15.53 34.16 -10.50
C GLY A 4 14.67 32.92 -10.28
N ILE A 5 15.13 31.76 -10.78
CA ILE A 5 14.48 30.49 -10.48
C ILE A 5 14.63 30.22 -8.97
N PRO A 6 13.54 29.92 -8.24
CA PRO A 6 13.62 29.58 -6.83
C PRO A 6 14.49 28.34 -6.58
N ASP A 7 15.22 28.30 -5.47
CA ASP A 7 16.12 27.18 -5.15
C ASP A 7 15.41 25.82 -5.09
N LYS A 8 14.17 25.79 -4.57
CA LYS A 8 13.32 24.58 -4.56
C LYS A 8 13.10 24.03 -5.97
N ASP A 9 12.95 24.89 -6.96
CA ASP A 9 12.68 24.51 -8.34
C ASP A 9 13.98 24.19 -9.07
N LYS A 10 15.09 24.88 -8.75
CA LYS A 10 16.44 24.51 -9.21
C LYS A 10 16.83 23.08 -8.81
N ILE A 11 16.49 22.65 -7.60
CA ILE A 11 16.72 21.27 -7.14
C ILE A 11 15.95 20.28 -8.03
N ARG A 12 14.66 20.54 -8.27
CA ARG A 12 13.81 19.71 -9.13
C ARG A 12 14.29 19.70 -10.57
N LEU A 13 14.72 20.86 -11.08
CA LEU A 13 15.31 20.99 -12.42
C LEU A 13 16.63 20.21 -12.53
N GLY A 14 17.44 20.13 -11.46
CA GLY A 14 18.62 19.27 -11.43
C GLY A 14 18.29 17.79 -11.65
N ALA A 15 17.26 17.30 -10.95
CA ALA A 15 16.74 15.94 -11.15
C ALA A 15 16.17 15.74 -12.58
N PHE A 16 15.42 16.73 -13.09
CA PHE A 16 14.91 16.72 -14.47
C PHE A 16 16.04 16.64 -15.50
N LEU A 17 17.06 17.48 -15.36
CA LEU A 17 18.22 17.52 -16.24
C LEU A 17 18.98 16.18 -16.23
N SER A 18 19.18 15.58 -15.05
CA SER A 18 19.76 14.24 -14.91
C SER A 18 18.96 13.20 -15.70
N PHE A 19 17.65 13.21 -15.56
CA PHE A 19 16.74 12.30 -16.25
C PHE A 19 16.77 12.49 -17.77
N GLN A 20 16.65 13.72 -18.26
CA GLN A 20 16.64 14.01 -19.70
C GLN A 20 18.00 13.79 -20.34
N LEU A 21 19.11 14.09 -19.64
CA LEU A 21 20.45 13.83 -20.12
C LEU A 21 20.67 12.33 -20.37
N LYS A 22 20.22 11.46 -19.46
CA LYS A 22 20.30 10.00 -19.66
C LYS A 22 19.56 9.57 -20.92
N LYS A 23 18.38 10.13 -21.20
CA LYS A 23 17.63 9.86 -22.43
C LYS A 23 18.35 10.39 -23.67
N TRP A 24 18.84 11.61 -23.60
CA TRP A 24 19.52 12.26 -24.70
C TRP A 24 20.82 11.56 -25.09
N LEU A 25 21.64 11.13 -24.12
CA LEU A 25 22.87 10.37 -24.36
C LEU A 25 22.61 8.99 -24.97
N ARG A 26 21.53 8.31 -24.57
CA ARG A 26 21.12 7.05 -25.22
C ARG A 26 20.80 7.24 -26.71
N ASN A 27 20.25 8.40 -27.07
CA ASN A 27 19.92 8.73 -28.46
C ASN A 27 21.11 9.33 -29.24
N HIS A 28 22.18 9.73 -28.55
CA HIS A 28 23.39 10.33 -29.13
C HIS A 28 24.64 9.69 -28.51
N PRO A 29 24.94 8.43 -28.85
CA PRO A 29 26.00 7.66 -28.18
C PRO A 29 27.41 8.24 -28.36
N ASP A 30 27.63 9.03 -29.41
CA ASP A 30 28.92 9.71 -29.68
C ASP A 30 29.08 11.02 -28.89
N GLN A 31 28.06 11.47 -28.16
CA GLN A 31 28.10 12.68 -27.35
C GLN A 31 28.40 12.38 -25.88
N SER A 32 29.00 13.36 -25.20
CA SER A 32 29.35 13.27 -23.78
C SER A 32 28.66 14.35 -22.96
N SER A 33 28.59 14.16 -21.64
CA SER A 33 28.12 15.19 -20.72
C SER A 33 28.93 16.50 -20.85
N ASP A 34 30.22 16.40 -21.17
CA ASP A 34 31.11 17.56 -21.37
C ASP A 34 30.68 18.38 -22.59
N LEU A 35 30.33 17.71 -23.69
CA LEU A 35 29.80 18.37 -24.89
C LEU A 35 28.43 18.99 -24.62
N PHE A 36 27.60 18.32 -23.81
CA PHE A 36 26.30 18.83 -23.41
C PHE A 36 26.41 20.16 -22.64
N ILE A 37 27.36 20.28 -21.71
CA ILE A 37 27.53 21.51 -20.90
C ILE A 37 28.47 22.56 -21.51
N CYS A 38 29.16 22.22 -22.61
CA CYS A 38 30.12 23.09 -23.25
C CYS A 38 29.50 24.47 -23.57
N GLY A 39 30.18 25.53 -23.11
CA GLY A 39 29.76 26.91 -23.29
C GLY A 39 28.65 27.39 -22.34
N ILE A 40 28.20 26.55 -21.40
CA ILE A 40 27.13 26.89 -20.43
C ILE A 40 27.67 26.98 -19.01
N CYS A 41 28.30 25.91 -18.52
CA CYS A 41 28.87 25.87 -17.17
C CYS A 41 30.08 24.94 -17.08
N SER A 42 30.81 25.00 -15.97
CA SER A 42 31.91 24.09 -15.67
C SER A 42 31.42 22.71 -15.19
N LYS A 43 32.27 21.68 -15.29
CA LYS A 43 31.93 20.33 -14.79
C LYS A 43 31.53 20.31 -13.31
N PRO A 44 32.23 21.01 -12.38
CA PRO A 44 31.86 21.03 -10.97
C PRO A 44 30.49 21.69 -10.71
N GLU A 45 30.17 22.76 -11.45
CA GLU A 45 28.86 23.41 -11.38
C GLU A 45 27.77 22.46 -11.86
N PHE A 46 27.99 21.78 -12.98
CA PHE A 46 27.02 20.79 -13.48
C PHE A 46 26.85 19.61 -12.52
N GLN A 47 27.93 19.09 -11.95
CA GLN A 47 27.86 18.05 -10.93
C GLN A 47 27.06 18.52 -9.70
N SER A 48 27.25 19.77 -9.27
CA SER A 48 26.46 20.36 -8.19
C SER A 48 24.96 20.39 -8.52
N ILE A 49 24.59 20.77 -9.75
CA ILE A 49 23.19 20.73 -10.22
C ILE A 49 22.61 19.31 -10.11
N LEU A 50 23.35 18.30 -10.58
CA LEU A 50 22.89 16.90 -10.56
C LEU A 50 22.78 16.33 -9.14
N GLU A 51 23.58 16.83 -8.20
CA GLU A 51 23.53 16.48 -6.78
C GLU A 51 22.47 17.27 -5.99
N GLY A 52 21.65 18.08 -6.67
CA GLY A 52 20.60 18.88 -6.03
C GLY A 52 21.13 20.07 -5.23
N LYS A 53 22.32 20.58 -5.56
CA LYS A 53 22.88 21.81 -4.97
C LYS A 53 22.55 23.00 -5.89
N PRO A 54 21.62 23.89 -5.52
CA PRO A 54 21.19 24.98 -6.38
C PRO A 54 22.33 25.98 -6.60
N LEU A 55 22.57 26.35 -7.86
CA LEU A 55 23.49 27.44 -8.20
C LEU A 55 22.77 28.79 -8.10
N SER A 56 23.51 29.85 -7.77
CA SER A 56 22.94 31.21 -7.71
C SER A 56 22.47 31.68 -9.10
N ASP A 57 23.24 31.34 -10.15
CA ASP A 57 22.95 31.76 -11.51
C ASP A 57 21.85 30.90 -12.15
N SER A 58 20.72 31.53 -12.45
CA SER A 58 19.57 30.84 -13.08
C SER A 58 19.78 30.63 -14.58
N SER A 59 20.61 31.43 -15.23
CA SER A 59 20.84 31.34 -16.68
C SER A 59 21.45 30.00 -17.09
N ILE A 60 22.26 29.40 -16.21
CA ILE A 60 22.82 28.05 -16.41
C ILE A 60 21.70 27.04 -16.62
N TYR A 61 20.65 27.07 -15.78
CA TYR A 61 19.51 26.16 -15.90
C TYR A 61 18.74 26.40 -17.20
N GLU A 62 18.49 27.67 -17.53
CA GLU A 62 17.77 28.05 -18.75
C GLU A 62 18.46 27.53 -20.02
N TYR A 63 19.79 27.73 -20.13
CA TYR A 63 20.55 27.26 -21.28
C TYR A 63 20.60 25.73 -21.38
N LEU A 64 20.70 25.03 -20.23
CA LEU A 64 20.66 23.56 -20.21
C LEU A 64 19.29 23.02 -20.62
N LEU A 65 18.20 23.64 -20.14
CA LEU A 65 16.84 23.31 -20.54
C LEU A 65 16.61 23.57 -22.02
N GLN A 66 17.07 24.71 -22.53
CA GLN A 66 16.93 25.07 -23.93
C GLN A 66 17.63 24.07 -24.86
N LYS A 67 18.82 23.56 -24.50
CA LYS A 67 19.49 22.48 -25.25
C LYS A 67 18.67 21.20 -25.34
N LEU A 68 17.79 20.96 -24.36
CA LEU A 68 16.89 19.81 -24.32
C LEU A 68 15.51 20.12 -24.91
N GLY A 69 15.27 21.33 -25.39
CA GLY A 69 13.99 21.77 -25.96
C GLY A 69 12.93 22.14 -24.92
N PHE A 70 13.34 22.49 -23.70
CA PHE A 70 12.42 22.87 -22.62
C PHE A 70 12.68 24.30 -22.13
N ALA A 71 11.68 24.88 -21.45
CA ALA A 71 11.78 26.15 -20.74
C ALA A 71 11.40 26.02 -19.26
N TYR A 72 11.70 27.05 -18.47
CA TYR A 72 11.16 27.22 -17.11
C TYR A 72 9.98 28.19 -17.14
N ASN A 73 8.91 27.87 -16.41
CA ASN A 73 7.72 28.69 -16.32
C ASN A 73 7.89 29.79 -15.26
N TYR A 74 7.89 31.05 -15.69
CA TYR A 74 7.99 32.23 -14.81
C TYR A 74 6.64 32.86 -14.44
N ASP A 75 5.52 32.29 -14.87
CA ASP A 75 4.20 32.82 -14.54
C ASP A 75 3.77 32.41 -13.12
N ASP A 76 3.97 33.32 -12.17
CA ASP A 76 3.57 33.14 -10.76
C ASP A 76 2.08 32.88 -10.58
N ARG A 77 1.20 33.35 -11.49
CA ARG A 77 -0.24 33.10 -11.40
C ARG A 77 -0.56 31.66 -11.74
N LEU A 78 0.07 31.14 -12.80
CA LEU A 78 -0.02 29.73 -13.15
C LEU A 78 0.53 28.86 -12.01
N ALA A 79 1.73 29.16 -11.50
CA ALA A 79 2.31 28.46 -10.36
C ALA A 79 1.40 28.45 -9.11
N SER A 80 0.71 29.56 -8.84
CA SER A 80 -0.24 29.64 -7.73
C SER A 80 -1.49 28.78 -7.96
N ASN A 81 -2.05 28.80 -9.17
CA ASN A 81 -3.19 27.95 -9.54
C ASN A 81 -2.83 26.46 -9.47
N TYR A 82 -1.61 26.11 -9.88
CA TYR A 82 -1.07 24.75 -9.79
C TYR A 82 -1.07 24.23 -8.35
N ILE A 83 -0.53 25.03 -7.43
CA ILE A 83 -0.50 24.68 -6.01
C ILE A 83 -1.92 24.58 -5.43
N ALA A 84 -2.83 25.46 -5.84
CA ALA A 84 -4.22 25.40 -5.39
C ALA A 84 -4.93 24.11 -5.85
N ASN A 85 -4.85 23.78 -7.14
CA ASN A 85 -5.39 22.53 -7.69
C ASN A 85 -4.80 21.30 -6.99
N ALA A 86 -3.49 21.28 -6.76
CA ALA A 86 -2.81 20.20 -6.05
C ALA A 86 -3.32 20.00 -4.62
N LYS A 87 -3.53 21.10 -3.88
CA LYS A 87 -4.09 21.05 -2.52
C LYS A 87 -5.51 20.51 -2.50
N GLU A 88 -6.37 21.01 -3.39
CA GLU A 88 -7.75 20.54 -3.48
C GLU A 88 -7.82 19.05 -3.82
N MET A 89 -6.98 18.57 -4.75
CA MET A 89 -6.88 17.14 -5.05
C MET A 89 -6.37 16.33 -3.86
N LEU A 90 -5.38 16.83 -3.12
CA LEU A 90 -4.89 16.16 -1.91
C LEU A 90 -5.97 16.10 -0.83
N GLU A 91 -6.75 17.17 -0.65
CA GLU A 91 -7.92 17.18 0.25
C GLU A 91 -8.97 16.16 -0.20
N ASP A 92 -9.30 16.08 -1.50
CA ASP A 92 -10.21 15.06 -2.02
C ASP A 92 -9.70 13.64 -1.68
N LEU A 93 -8.38 13.39 -1.75
CA LEU A 93 -7.79 12.09 -1.36
C LEU A 93 -7.88 11.86 0.15
N GLU A 94 -7.58 12.84 0.99
CA GLU A 94 -7.62 12.73 2.46
C GLU A 94 -9.04 12.40 2.97
N PHE A 95 -10.07 12.92 2.30
CA PHE A 95 -11.47 12.70 2.66
C PHE A 95 -12.18 11.63 1.82
N ASP A 96 -11.44 10.83 1.05
CA ASP A 96 -11.96 9.72 0.25
C ASP A 96 -13.00 10.11 -0.82
N GLN A 97 -12.88 11.31 -1.36
CA GLN A 97 -13.76 11.85 -2.38
C GLN A 97 -13.24 11.53 -3.79
N MET A 98 -13.05 10.25 -4.11
CA MET A 98 -12.41 9.81 -5.36
C MET A 98 -13.11 10.33 -6.64
N ALA A 99 -14.44 10.46 -6.63
CA ALA A 99 -15.17 11.03 -7.77
C ALA A 99 -14.84 12.52 -7.99
N SER A 100 -14.69 13.29 -6.90
CA SER A 100 -14.27 14.70 -6.95
C SER A 100 -12.83 14.80 -7.42
N PHE A 101 -11.95 13.97 -6.85
CA PHE A 101 -10.54 13.86 -7.22
C PHE A 101 -10.36 13.65 -8.72
N TYR A 102 -10.98 12.60 -9.30
CA TYR A 102 -10.83 12.29 -10.72
C TYR A 102 -11.40 13.38 -11.64
N LYS A 103 -12.48 14.05 -11.21
CA LYS A 103 -13.03 15.19 -11.96
C LYS A 103 -12.03 16.34 -12.01
N ARG A 104 -11.36 16.67 -10.90
CA ARG A 104 -10.31 17.70 -10.85
C ARG A 104 -9.07 17.29 -11.63
N LEU A 105 -8.61 16.05 -11.45
CA LEU A 105 -7.48 15.49 -12.18
C LEU A 105 -7.68 15.62 -13.70
N ASN A 106 -8.84 15.23 -14.22
CA ASN A 106 -9.11 15.30 -15.65
C ASN A 106 -9.18 16.73 -16.19
N ARG A 107 -9.64 17.70 -15.38
CA ARG A 107 -9.56 19.13 -15.74
C ARG A 107 -8.09 19.57 -15.78
N TYR A 108 -7.34 19.18 -14.77
CA TYR A 108 -5.95 19.58 -14.57
C TYR A 108 -5.00 19.02 -15.65
N LEU A 109 -5.20 17.76 -16.05
CA LEU A 109 -4.47 17.15 -17.16
C LEU A 109 -4.63 17.93 -18.47
N LYS A 110 -5.86 18.39 -18.78
CA LYS A 110 -6.12 19.21 -19.99
C LYS A 110 -5.41 20.56 -19.95
N GLU A 111 -5.28 21.16 -18.77
CA GLU A 111 -4.54 22.42 -18.60
C GLU A 111 -3.04 22.19 -18.84
N LEU A 112 -2.49 21.11 -18.27
CA LEU A 112 -1.08 20.74 -18.39
C LEU A 112 -0.66 20.33 -19.81
N GLU A 113 -1.54 19.73 -20.61
CA GLU A 113 -1.26 19.33 -22.00
C GLU A 113 -0.78 20.51 -22.86
N SER A 114 -1.33 21.70 -22.62
CA SER A 114 -0.92 22.92 -23.32
C SER A 114 0.45 23.49 -22.89
N MET A 115 1.09 22.87 -21.91
CA MET A 115 2.28 23.38 -21.21
C MET A 115 3.48 22.41 -21.27
N ASP A 116 3.46 21.46 -22.20
CA ASP A 116 4.50 20.44 -22.36
C ASP A 116 5.90 21.01 -22.69
N GLU A 117 5.99 22.26 -23.12
CA GLU A 117 7.25 22.99 -23.31
C GLU A 117 7.97 23.35 -22.01
N TYR A 118 7.23 23.43 -20.89
CA TYR A 118 7.80 23.74 -19.58
C TYR A 118 8.23 22.46 -18.86
N ALA A 119 9.47 22.46 -18.36
CA ALA A 119 10.13 21.26 -17.87
C ALA A 119 9.38 20.56 -16.71
N LEU A 120 8.95 21.33 -15.70
CA LEU A 120 8.35 20.78 -14.48
C LEU A 120 6.88 20.37 -14.71
N GLU A 121 6.15 21.16 -15.48
CA GLU A 121 4.78 20.91 -15.90
C GLU A 121 4.69 19.66 -16.78
N SER A 122 5.60 19.51 -17.76
CA SER A 122 5.65 18.32 -18.61
C SER A 122 5.92 17.03 -17.82
N ILE A 123 6.77 17.07 -16.79
CA ILE A 123 6.95 15.90 -15.90
C ILE A 123 5.72 15.66 -15.05
N THR A 124 5.12 16.72 -14.49
CA THR A 124 3.90 16.59 -13.68
C THR A 124 2.78 15.96 -14.51
N HIS A 125 2.60 16.41 -15.76
CA HIS A 125 1.66 15.83 -16.71
C HIS A 125 1.90 14.33 -16.92
N LYS A 126 3.14 13.94 -17.25
CA LYS A 126 3.52 12.53 -17.46
C LYS A 126 3.34 11.67 -16.22
N ALA A 127 3.68 12.20 -15.03
CA ALA A 127 3.49 11.49 -13.78
C ALA A 127 2.00 11.23 -13.51
N LEU A 128 1.14 12.23 -13.71
CA LEU A 128 -0.30 12.09 -13.52
C LEU A 128 -0.95 11.12 -14.52
N LEU A 129 -0.47 11.08 -15.77
CA LEU A 129 -0.92 10.06 -16.73
C LEU A 129 -0.51 8.65 -16.29
N CYS A 130 0.76 8.47 -15.88
CA CYS A 130 1.21 7.17 -15.36
C CYS A 130 0.42 6.74 -14.12
N MET A 131 0.14 7.67 -13.21
CA MET A 131 -0.61 7.45 -11.98
C MET A 131 -2.00 6.84 -12.24
N GLN A 132 -2.69 7.23 -13.32
CA GLN A 132 -4.01 6.69 -13.66
C GLN A 132 -4.01 5.20 -14.03
N GLU A 133 -2.84 4.64 -14.32
CA GLU A 133 -2.68 3.25 -14.76
C GLU A 133 -1.80 2.43 -13.81
N VAL A 134 -1.35 3.02 -12.69
CA VAL A 134 -0.39 2.36 -11.78
C VAL A 134 -0.92 1.04 -11.26
N ASP A 135 -2.17 1.02 -10.79
CA ASP A 135 -2.78 -0.14 -10.14
C ASP A 135 -2.87 -1.38 -11.06
N CYS A 136 -2.74 -1.20 -12.38
CA CYS A 136 -2.86 -2.28 -13.36
C CYS A 136 -1.62 -2.45 -14.27
N SER A 137 -0.54 -1.71 -14.03
CA SER A 137 0.63 -1.71 -14.91
C SER A 137 1.92 -1.48 -14.14
N SER A 138 2.72 -2.54 -13.98
CA SER A 138 4.09 -2.46 -13.44
C SER A 138 5.00 -1.51 -14.24
N ARG A 139 4.72 -1.32 -15.54
CA ARG A 139 5.41 -0.32 -16.37
C ARG A 139 5.03 1.11 -15.97
N SER A 140 3.78 1.36 -15.65
CA SER A 140 3.29 2.67 -15.21
C SER A 140 3.79 2.97 -13.80
N PHE A 141 3.84 1.96 -12.91
CA PHE A 141 4.52 2.03 -11.62
C PHE A 141 6.00 2.42 -11.74
N ALA A 142 6.77 1.68 -12.55
CA ALA A 142 8.18 1.99 -12.79
C ALA A 142 8.40 3.38 -13.39
N SER A 143 7.50 3.80 -14.29
CA SER A 143 7.57 5.13 -14.90
C SER A 143 7.27 6.24 -13.88
N LEU A 144 6.27 6.04 -13.02
CA LEU A 144 5.92 7.00 -11.98
C LEU A 144 7.06 7.17 -10.98
N LEU A 145 7.72 6.08 -10.57
CA LEU A 145 8.90 6.12 -9.71
C LEU A 145 10.05 6.94 -10.31
N LEU A 146 10.25 6.89 -11.63
CA LEU A 146 11.26 7.72 -12.30
C LEU A 146 10.94 9.21 -12.25
N TYR A 147 9.66 9.57 -12.30
CA TYR A 147 9.22 10.97 -12.24
C TYR A 147 9.13 11.51 -10.81
N TYR A 148 8.84 10.63 -9.85
CA TYR A 148 8.57 10.96 -8.46
C TYR A 148 9.59 11.92 -7.81
N PRO A 149 10.92 11.76 -7.98
CA PRO A 149 11.90 12.66 -7.37
C PRO A 149 11.80 14.13 -7.84
N ILE A 150 11.28 14.37 -9.05
CA ILE A 150 11.19 15.68 -9.72
C ILE A 150 9.91 16.43 -9.29
N LEU A 151 8.91 15.72 -8.76
CA LEU A 151 7.63 16.29 -8.37
C LEU A 151 7.77 17.25 -7.18
N ASP A 152 6.88 18.24 -7.12
CA ASP A 152 6.77 19.08 -5.92
C ASP A 152 6.15 18.30 -4.75
N ARG A 153 6.16 18.91 -3.56
CA ARG A 153 5.70 18.27 -2.34
C ARG A 153 4.24 17.78 -2.41
N TYR A 154 3.33 18.51 -3.07
CA TYR A 154 1.93 18.12 -3.14
C TYR A 154 1.72 17.00 -4.14
N MET A 155 2.39 17.09 -5.30
CA MET A 155 2.37 16.03 -6.30
C MET A 155 3.04 14.75 -5.81
N LYS A 156 4.06 14.85 -4.93
CA LYS A 156 4.61 13.69 -4.22
C LYS A 156 3.58 13.03 -3.30
N GLU A 157 2.79 13.78 -2.54
CA GLU A 157 1.72 13.17 -1.73
C GLU A 157 0.67 12.48 -2.61
N ILE A 158 0.23 13.12 -3.69
CA ILE A 158 -0.77 12.57 -4.60
C ILE A 158 -0.23 11.31 -5.29
N CYS A 159 0.90 11.40 -5.98
CA CYS A 159 1.46 10.24 -6.69
C CYS A 159 1.94 9.15 -5.72
N GLY A 160 2.43 9.54 -4.55
CA GLY A 160 2.82 8.64 -3.47
C GLY A 160 1.65 7.79 -2.98
N HIS A 161 0.44 8.35 -2.92
CA HIS A 161 -0.77 7.58 -2.60
C HIS A 161 -0.96 6.38 -3.52
N PHE A 162 -0.84 6.58 -4.83
CA PHE A 162 -1.03 5.51 -5.83
C PHE A 162 0.14 4.53 -5.85
N LEU A 163 1.37 4.99 -5.65
CA LEU A 163 2.51 4.10 -5.45
C LEU A 163 2.31 3.20 -4.23
N LEU A 164 1.80 3.73 -3.12
CA LEU A 164 1.48 2.95 -1.92
C LEU A 164 0.32 1.97 -2.17
N THR A 165 -0.71 2.37 -2.92
CA THR A 165 -1.81 1.48 -3.30
C THR A 165 -1.30 0.28 -4.09
N TYR A 166 -0.44 0.52 -5.09
CA TYR A 166 0.18 -0.56 -5.87
C TYR A 166 0.96 -1.53 -4.98
N ILE A 167 1.80 -1.01 -4.07
CA ILE A 167 2.61 -1.83 -3.14
C ILE A 167 1.70 -2.70 -2.26
N HIS A 168 0.58 -2.15 -1.77
CA HIS A 168 -0.41 -2.90 -1.00
C HIS A 168 -1.08 -4.03 -1.79
N GLN A 169 -1.29 -3.83 -3.10
CA GLN A 169 -1.96 -4.80 -3.97
C GLN A 169 -1.01 -5.87 -4.51
N HIS A 170 0.31 -5.61 -4.52
CA HIS A 170 1.34 -6.46 -5.11
C HIS A 170 2.38 -6.85 -4.06
N THR A 171 1.93 -7.40 -2.93
CA THR A 171 2.80 -7.80 -1.82
C THR A 171 3.86 -8.84 -2.21
N GLU A 172 3.63 -9.58 -3.29
CA GLU A 172 4.56 -10.54 -3.89
C GLU A 172 5.81 -9.90 -4.51
N ASP A 173 5.81 -8.60 -4.76
CA ASP A 173 6.99 -7.87 -5.28
C ASP A 173 8.10 -7.69 -4.21
N GLU A 174 7.88 -8.17 -2.98
CA GLU A 174 8.83 -8.15 -1.85
C GLU A 174 9.42 -6.75 -1.56
N ILE A 175 8.64 -5.71 -1.82
CA ILE A 175 9.03 -4.33 -1.53
C ILE A 175 9.07 -4.15 -0.01
N ASP A 176 10.27 -3.88 0.52
CA ASP A 176 10.53 -3.75 1.95
C ASP A 176 10.63 -2.28 2.40
N ARG A 177 10.82 -2.10 3.71
CA ARG A 177 10.99 -0.79 4.33
C ARG A 177 12.18 -0.01 3.78
N ASN A 178 13.32 -0.66 3.57
CA ASN A 178 14.55 0.01 3.12
C ASN A 178 14.33 0.59 1.73
N TRP A 179 13.71 -0.19 0.84
CA TRP A 179 13.35 0.25 -0.49
C TRP A 179 12.43 1.48 -0.45
N MET A 180 11.42 1.47 0.43
CA MET A 180 10.52 2.63 0.58
C MET A 180 11.22 3.87 1.12
N GLU A 181 12.22 3.70 2.00
CA GLU A 181 13.04 4.80 2.50
C GLU A 181 13.90 5.41 1.39
N GLU A 182 14.58 4.57 0.59
CA GLU A 182 15.40 5.00 -0.55
C GLU A 182 14.61 5.80 -1.59
N HIS A 183 13.34 5.45 -1.79
CA HIS A 183 12.43 6.16 -2.71
C HIS A 183 11.70 7.34 -2.04
N GLY A 184 11.95 7.59 -0.75
CA GLY A 184 11.38 8.70 0.00
C GLY A 184 9.89 8.58 0.30
N LEU A 185 9.30 7.39 0.16
CA LEU A 185 7.87 7.14 0.42
C LEU A 185 7.54 7.20 1.91
N LEU A 186 8.47 6.79 2.79
CA LEU A 186 8.29 6.87 4.25
C LEU A 186 8.22 8.32 4.77
N SER A 187 8.61 9.32 3.95
CA SER A 187 8.62 10.74 4.33
C SER A 187 7.31 11.48 4.04
N LEU A 188 6.33 10.79 3.45
CA LEU A 188 5.01 11.33 3.14
C LEU A 188 4.28 11.77 4.41
N LYS A 189 3.59 12.90 4.33
CA LYS A 189 3.00 13.61 5.48
C LYS A 189 1.48 13.53 5.51
N ALA A 190 0.84 13.37 4.35
CA ALA A 190 -0.60 13.21 4.25
C ALA A 190 -1.05 12.05 5.17
N LEU A 191 -2.04 12.30 6.02
CA LEU A 191 -2.47 11.36 7.06
C LEU A 191 -2.90 10.03 6.43
N ARG A 192 -3.60 10.09 5.29
CA ARG A 192 -3.98 8.88 4.55
C ARG A 192 -2.78 8.10 4.00
N ASN A 193 -1.73 8.77 3.54
CA ASN A 193 -0.50 8.09 3.10
C ASN A 193 0.22 7.44 4.28
N ARG A 194 0.27 8.14 5.42
CA ARG A 194 0.83 7.60 6.66
C ARG A 194 0.05 6.38 7.16
N TYR A 195 -1.28 6.40 7.08
CA TYR A 195 -2.11 5.23 7.38
C TYR A 195 -1.77 4.04 6.48
N ARG A 196 -1.61 4.24 5.17
CA ARG A 196 -1.15 3.17 4.26
C ARG A 196 0.23 2.65 4.65
N ILE A 197 1.18 3.51 5.01
CA ILE A 197 2.52 3.11 5.45
C ILE A 197 2.44 2.27 6.74
N LEU A 198 1.58 2.66 7.70
CA LEU A 198 1.35 1.88 8.92
C LEU A 198 0.90 0.45 8.59
N ASN A 199 -0.05 0.29 7.67
CA ASN A 199 -0.52 -1.03 7.27
C ASN A 199 0.58 -1.87 6.61
N LEU A 200 1.52 -1.26 5.87
CA LEU A 200 2.69 -1.99 5.35
C LEU A 200 3.59 -2.50 6.47
N PHE A 201 3.84 -1.69 7.52
CA PHE A 201 4.60 -2.16 8.69
C PHE A 201 3.92 -3.34 9.39
N ILE A 202 2.58 -3.35 9.44
CA ILE A 202 1.80 -4.47 9.98
C ILE A 202 1.96 -5.71 9.10
N THR A 203 1.86 -5.56 7.77
CA THR A 203 2.04 -6.65 6.80
C THR A 203 3.44 -7.25 6.84
N TRP A 204 4.48 -6.42 7.04
CA TRP A 204 5.85 -6.89 7.23
C TRP A 204 6.14 -7.44 8.64
N GLU A 205 5.14 -7.49 9.51
CA GLU A 205 5.26 -7.94 10.90
C GLU A 205 6.25 -7.10 11.75
N ASP A 206 6.54 -5.86 11.35
CA ASP A 206 7.39 -4.88 12.05
C ASP A 206 6.64 -4.23 13.24
N TYR A 207 6.00 -5.03 14.10
CA TYR A 207 4.99 -4.58 15.04
C TYR A 207 5.46 -3.53 16.07
N TYR A 208 6.73 -3.55 16.47
CA TYR A 208 7.27 -2.54 17.40
C TYR A 208 7.42 -1.17 16.74
N ASP A 209 7.87 -1.13 15.49
CA ASP A 209 7.95 0.12 14.74
C ASP A 209 6.56 0.59 14.30
N ALA A 210 5.68 -0.34 13.92
CA ALA A 210 4.27 -0.06 13.68
C ALA A 210 3.61 0.58 14.92
N ALA A 211 3.89 0.11 16.14
CA ALA A 211 3.34 0.67 17.36
C ALA A 211 3.76 2.14 17.57
N ASN A 212 5.05 2.45 17.40
CA ASN A 212 5.56 3.82 17.50
C ASN A 212 4.94 4.72 16.42
N TYR A 213 4.90 4.24 15.17
CA TYR A 213 4.34 4.95 14.04
C TYR A 213 2.83 5.21 14.21
N CYS A 214 2.10 4.23 14.73
CA CYS A 214 0.67 4.31 15.03
C CYS A 214 0.37 5.42 16.04
N GLU A 215 1.14 5.52 17.13
CA GLU A 215 0.95 6.59 18.12
C GLU A 215 1.20 7.98 17.53
N ASP A 216 2.27 8.12 16.76
CA ASP A 216 2.60 9.37 16.08
C ASP A 216 1.54 9.76 15.04
N LEU A 217 0.92 8.78 14.37
CA LEU A 217 -0.18 9.02 13.43
C LEU A 217 -1.45 9.44 14.19
N LEU A 218 -1.85 8.71 15.23
CA LEU A 218 -3.01 9.06 16.05
C LEU A 218 -2.89 10.47 16.65
N LYS A 219 -1.69 10.87 17.07
CA LYS A 219 -1.43 12.22 17.56
C LYS A 219 -1.63 13.27 16.46
N ALA A 220 -1.16 13.01 15.25
CA ALA A 220 -1.35 13.91 14.11
C ALA A 220 -2.83 14.02 13.71
N CYS A 221 -3.56 12.90 13.65
CA CYS A 221 -5.00 12.90 13.35
C CYS A 221 -5.79 13.75 14.37
N ARG A 222 -5.43 13.71 15.66
CA ARG A 222 -6.04 14.57 16.70
C ARG A 222 -5.72 16.04 16.48
N GLN A 223 -4.50 16.38 16.08
CA GLN A 223 -4.09 17.77 15.82
C GLN A 223 -4.81 18.37 14.61
N GLU A 224 -5.06 17.55 13.59
CA GLU A 224 -5.72 17.96 12.34
C GLU A 224 -7.24 17.73 12.35
N ASN A 225 -7.78 17.18 13.46
CA ASN A 225 -9.19 16.82 13.62
C ASN A 225 -9.71 15.86 12.51
N ASN A 226 -8.85 14.97 12.02
CA ASN A 226 -9.20 13.97 11.02
C ASN A 226 -9.74 12.70 11.71
N VAL A 227 -11.05 12.68 11.96
CA VAL A 227 -11.73 11.61 12.70
C VAL A 227 -11.71 10.28 11.94
N ARG A 228 -11.78 10.31 10.60
CA ARG A 228 -11.87 9.11 9.77
C ARG A 228 -10.54 8.35 9.74
N VAL A 229 -9.43 9.03 9.48
CA VAL A 229 -8.11 8.39 9.55
C VAL A 229 -7.77 7.97 10.98
N ALA A 230 -8.21 8.73 12.00
CA ALA A 230 -8.06 8.32 13.39
C ALA A 230 -8.77 6.99 13.68
N PHE A 231 -10.02 6.83 13.23
CA PHE A 231 -10.79 5.60 13.38
C PHE A 231 -10.10 4.40 12.71
N GLN A 232 -9.72 4.55 11.44
CA GLN A 232 -8.98 3.53 10.69
C GLN A 232 -7.68 3.13 11.39
N THR A 233 -6.92 4.13 11.88
CA THR A 233 -5.65 3.89 12.59
C THR A 233 -5.87 3.15 13.92
N GLN A 234 -6.97 3.41 14.63
CA GLN A 234 -7.29 2.66 15.85
C GLN A 234 -7.64 1.19 15.56
N ILE A 235 -8.21 0.89 14.40
CA ILE A 235 -8.44 -0.50 13.97
C ILE A 235 -7.10 -1.18 13.65
N SER A 236 -6.22 -0.53 12.87
CA SER A 236 -4.85 -1.04 12.61
C SER A 236 -4.07 -1.28 13.90
N ARG A 237 -4.28 -0.44 14.92
CA ARG A 237 -3.69 -0.64 16.26
C ARG A 237 -4.08 -1.98 16.88
N LEU A 238 -5.29 -2.49 16.63
CA LEU A 238 -5.72 -3.78 17.17
C LEU A 238 -4.87 -4.93 16.62
N PHE A 239 -4.50 -4.92 15.34
CA PHE A 239 -3.58 -5.92 14.77
C PHE A 239 -2.20 -5.89 15.43
N ILE A 240 -1.71 -4.70 15.78
CA ILE A 240 -0.44 -4.53 16.49
C ILE A 240 -0.55 -5.09 17.91
N VAL A 241 -1.57 -4.65 18.65
CA VAL A 241 -1.80 -5.03 20.06
C VAL A 241 -2.01 -6.53 20.19
N LEU A 242 -2.72 -7.15 19.25
CA LEU A 242 -2.92 -8.60 19.17
C LEU A 242 -1.60 -9.36 19.31
N LYS A 243 -0.52 -8.87 18.67
CA LYS A 243 0.79 -9.50 18.72
C LYS A 243 1.62 -9.09 19.94
N ILE A 244 1.73 -7.79 20.21
CA ILE A 244 2.73 -7.29 21.18
C ILE A 244 2.18 -7.15 22.60
N GLN A 245 0.87 -7.00 22.76
CA GLN A 245 0.24 -6.75 24.06
C GLN A 245 -1.20 -7.33 24.12
N PRO A 246 -1.40 -8.65 23.90
CA PRO A 246 -2.74 -9.24 23.79
C PRO A 246 -3.62 -8.99 25.03
N ASN A 247 -3.03 -8.96 26.23
CA ASN A 247 -3.73 -8.66 27.49
C ASN A 247 -4.43 -7.29 27.53
N ALA A 248 -4.04 -6.35 26.66
CA ALA A 248 -4.64 -5.02 26.57
C ALA A 248 -5.66 -4.90 25.41
N PHE A 249 -5.84 -5.94 24.59
CA PHE A 249 -6.64 -5.90 23.37
C PHE A 249 -8.06 -5.41 23.61
N GLU A 250 -8.77 -5.98 24.59
CA GLU A 250 -10.15 -5.60 24.91
C GLU A 250 -10.27 -4.12 25.28
N SER A 251 -9.29 -3.56 25.99
CA SER A 251 -9.29 -2.13 26.35
C SER A 251 -9.21 -1.25 25.11
N TYR A 252 -8.41 -1.63 24.11
CA TYR A 252 -8.31 -0.87 22.86
C TYR A 252 -9.51 -1.10 21.95
N ALA A 253 -10.03 -2.32 21.88
CA ALA A 253 -11.24 -2.64 21.13
C ALA A 253 -12.44 -1.85 21.65
N ASN A 254 -12.58 -1.68 22.96
CA ASN A 254 -13.63 -0.84 23.56
C ASN A 254 -13.55 0.63 23.12
N VAL A 255 -12.34 1.19 22.96
CA VAL A 255 -12.17 2.55 22.43
C VAL A 255 -12.68 2.66 20.98
N VAL A 256 -12.49 1.62 20.17
CA VAL A 256 -13.02 1.57 18.79
C VAL A 256 -14.55 1.41 18.79
N LEU A 257 -15.10 0.60 19.70
CA LEU A 257 -16.56 0.39 19.86
C LEU A 257 -17.31 1.68 20.23
N GLU A 258 -16.67 2.58 20.95
CA GLU A 258 -17.21 3.89 21.33
C GLU A 258 -17.15 4.92 20.18
N ASN A 259 -16.52 4.60 19.05
CA ASN A 259 -16.43 5.52 17.92
C ASN A 259 -17.79 5.65 17.18
N PRO A 260 -18.30 6.88 16.96
CA PRO A 260 -19.57 7.09 16.26
C PRO A 260 -19.64 6.47 14.87
N ILE A 261 -18.54 6.40 14.12
CA ILE A 261 -18.52 5.82 12.77
C ILE A 261 -18.97 4.35 12.83
N LEU A 262 -18.47 3.59 13.80
CA LEU A 262 -18.86 2.18 13.99
C LEU A 262 -20.34 2.03 14.34
N GLN A 263 -20.94 3.02 14.99
CA GLN A 263 -22.33 2.99 15.46
C GLN A 263 -23.32 3.48 14.39
N GLU A 264 -22.92 4.42 13.55
CA GLU A 264 -23.79 5.15 12.63
C GLU A 264 -23.63 4.70 11.15
N GLU A 265 -22.44 4.24 10.75
CA GLU A 265 -22.11 3.86 9.37
C GLU A 265 -21.90 2.34 9.25
N SER A 266 -22.97 1.56 9.43
CA SER A 266 -22.90 0.08 9.49
C SER A 266 -22.28 -0.62 8.27
N ASN A 267 -22.18 0.07 7.13
CA ASN A 267 -21.68 -0.46 5.86
C ASN A 267 -20.31 0.11 5.48
N ASP A 268 -19.63 0.82 6.38
CA ASP A 268 -18.26 1.29 6.10
C ASP A 268 -17.29 0.08 6.11
N PRO A 269 -16.42 -0.08 5.08
CA PRO A 269 -15.50 -1.21 4.96
C PRO A 269 -14.64 -1.47 6.21
N HIS A 270 -14.29 -0.42 6.96
CA HIS A 270 -13.46 -0.54 8.16
C HIS A 270 -14.25 -1.09 9.36
N VAL A 271 -15.59 -1.07 9.33
CA VAL A 271 -16.41 -1.76 10.33
C VAL A 271 -16.22 -3.27 10.22
N TYR A 272 -16.13 -3.79 8.98
CA TYR A 272 -15.84 -5.21 8.74
C TYR A 272 -14.41 -5.57 9.11
N GLU A 273 -13.43 -4.70 8.82
CA GLU A 273 -12.05 -4.84 9.32
C GLU A 273 -11.97 -4.94 10.85
N PHE A 274 -12.75 -4.11 11.56
CA PHE A 274 -12.87 -4.21 13.00
C PHE A 274 -13.42 -5.56 13.45
N TYR A 275 -14.48 -6.07 12.80
CA TYR A 275 -15.00 -7.40 13.13
C TYR A 275 -13.98 -8.49 12.84
N HIS A 276 -13.25 -8.41 11.73
CA HIS A 276 -12.18 -9.34 11.40
C HIS A 276 -11.12 -9.42 12.51
N VAL A 277 -10.53 -8.28 12.90
CA VAL A 277 -9.43 -8.27 13.89
C VAL A 277 -9.89 -8.72 15.29
N VAL A 278 -11.13 -8.40 15.68
CA VAL A 278 -11.71 -8.90 16.94
C VAL A 278 -12.00 -10.41 16.85
N GLY A 279 -12.47 -10.89 15.70
CA GLY A 279 -12.64 -12.31 15.42
C GLY A 279 -11.32 -13.06 15.53
N LEU A 280 -10.24 -12.53 14.94
CA LEU A 280 -8.89 -13.06 15.06
C LEU A 280 -8.44 -13.16 16.52
N TYR A 281 -8.64 -12.11 17.33
CA TYR A 281 -8.31 -12.14 18.75
C TYR A 281 -8.98 -13.30 19.49
N TYR A 282 -10.30 -13.44 19.34
CA TYR A 282 -11.01 -14.56 19.98
C TYR A 282 -10.60 -15.92 19.42
N PHE A 283 -10.25 -15.99 18.14
CA PHE A 283 -9.74 -17.21 17.52
C PHE A 283 -8.42 -17.66 18.16
N ILE A 284 -7.49 -16.71 18.36
CA ILE A 284 -6.17 -16.95 18.98
C ILE A 284 -6.33 -17.37 20.45
N GLU A 285 -7.23 -16.71 21.18
CA GLU A 285 -7.61 -17.08 22.55
C GLU A 285 -8.42 -18.38 22.65
N LYS A 286 -8.66 -19.05 21.51
CA LYS A 286 -9.46 -20.29 21.39
C LYS A 286 -10.91 -20.15 21.88
N ASN A 287 -11.41 -18.93 21.95
CA ASN A 287 -12.83 -18.64 22.19
C ASN A 287 -13.59 -18.68 20.86
N TYR A 288 -13.71 -19.88 20.30
CA TYR A 288 -14.25 -20.08 18.95
C TYR A 288 -15.71 -19.66 18.80
N GLU A 289 -16.52 -19.69 19.87
CA GLU A 289 -17.90 -19.20 19.81
C GLU A 289 -17.96 -17.68 19.62
N GLN A 290 -17.10 -16.90 20.29
CA GLN A 290 -17.02 -15.46 20.03
C GLN A 290 -16.41 -15.17 18.66
N ALA A 291 -15.31 -15.84 18.30
CA ALA A 291 -14.67 -15.69 16.99
C ALA A 291 -15.67 -15.91 15.84
N TRP A 292 -16.46 -16.98 15.93
CA TRP A 292 -17.53 -17.30 14.98
C TRP A 292 -18.52 -16.15 14.77
N LEU A 293 -18.98 -15.52 15.86
CA LEU A 293 -19.94 -14.41 15.77
C LEU A 293 -19.35 -13.18 15.06
N TYR A 294 -18.07 -12.90 15.27
CA TYR A 294 -17.39 -11.78 14.62
C TYR A 294 -17.10 -12.05 13.14
N PHE A 295 -16.60 -13.26 12.81
CA PHE A 295 -16.37 -13.65 11.43
C PHE A 295 -17.67 -13.68 10.60
N LEU A 296 -18.80 -14.11 11.19
CA LEU A 296 -20.10 -14.02 10.52
C LEU A 296 -20.57 -12.59 10.23
N ARG A 297 -20.10 -11.59 10.98
CA ARG A 297 -20.39 -10.18 10.68
C ARG A 297 -19.48 -9.65 9.58
N SER A 298 -18.21 -10.03 9.63
CA SER A 298 -17.18 -9.61 8.69
C SER A 298 -17.39 -10.19 7.28
N VAL A 299 -17.80 -11.46 7.16
CA VAL A 299 -18.02 -12.18 5.89
C VAL A 299 -19.08 -11.55 4.97
N ALA A 300 -19.87 -10.60 5.48
CA ALA A 300 -20.85 -9.86 4.70
C ALA A 300 -20.22 -8.84 3.72
N ASP A 301 -18.94 -8.50 3.91
CA ASP A 301 -18.17 -7.67 2.97
C ASP A 301 -17.38 -8.54 1.98
N GLU A 302 -17.37 -8.14 0.70
CA GLU A 302 -16.71 -8.89 -0.36
C GLU A 302 -15.20 -9.03 -0.13
N THR A 303 -14.55 -8.02 0.45
CA THR A 303 -13.12 -8.02 0.77
C THR A 303 -12.78 -9.09 1.80
N TYR A 304 -13.69 -9.30 2.76
CA TYR A 304 -13.49 -10.22 3.87
C TYR A 304 -14.11 -11.60 3.63
N PHE A 305 -14.85 -11.82 2.55
CA PHE A 305 -15.52 -13.10 2.31
C PHE A 305 -14.56 -14.31 2.40
N PHE A 306 -13.48 -14.30 1.61
CA PHE A 306 -12.52 -15.41 1.55
C PHE A 306 -11.74 -15.65 2.84
N PRO A 307 -11.13 -14.65 3.51
CA PRO A 307 -10.48 -14.89 4.80
C PRO A 307 -11.47 -15.46 5.82
N GLU A 308 -12.70 -14.94 5.91
CA GLU A 308 -13.63 -15.34 6.97
C GLU A 308 -14.25 -16.70 6.74
N ILE A 309 -14.55 -17.08 5.49
CA ILE A 309 -15.08 -18.41 5.21
C ILE A 309 -14.06 -19.51 5.54
N ILE A 310 -12.76 -19.23 5.44
CA ILE A 310 -11.69 -20.14 5.88
C ILE A 310 -11.75 -20.35 7.39
N PHE A 311 -11.80 -19.26 8.17
CA PHE A 311 -11.90 -19.34 9.64
C PHE A 311 -13.19 -20.02 10.10
N LEU A 312 -14.32 -19.71 9.46
CA LEU A 312 -15.61 -20.31 9.76
C LEU A 312 -15.61 -21.82 9.47
N ASN A 313 -15.03 -22.28 8.36
CA ASN A 313 -14.93 -23.72 8.08
C ASN A 313 -14.02 -24.45 9.09
N TYR A 314 -12.92 -23.82 9.50
CA TYR A 314 -12.05 -24.34 10.55
C TYR A 314 -12.82 -24.49 11.88
N ILE A 315 -13.45 -23.42 12.34
CA ILE A 315 -14.24 -23.43 13.59
C ILE A 315 -15.40 -24.43 13.49
N SER A 316 -16.05 -24.52 12.34
CA SER A 316 -17.13 -25.47 12.06
C SER A 316 -16.68 -26.92 12.32
N THR A 317 -15.46 -27.26 11.90
CA THR A 317 -14.85 -28.57 12.18
C THR A 317 -14.64 -28.76 13.69
N LEU A 318 -14.03 -27.78 14.36
CA LEU A 318 -13.68 -27.90 15.78
C LEU A 318 -14.90 -27.99 16.71
N LEU A 319 -15.94 -27.20 16.43
CA LEU A 319 -17.16 -27.15 17.23
C LEU A 319 -18.23 -28.14 16.79
N ASN A 320 -18.00 -28.88 15.70
CA ASN A 320 -19.00 -29.73 15.04
C ASN A 320 -20.31 -28.96 14.79
N LYS A 321 -20.18 -27.71 14.31
CA LYS A 321 -21.27 -26.76 14.08
C LYS A 321 -21.39 -26.49 12.58
N PRO A 322 -22.54 -26.72 11.93
CA PRO A 322 -22.67 -26.47 10.50
C PRO A 322 -22.54 -24.97 10.20
N LEU A 323 -21.99 -24.63 9.03
CA LEU A 323 -22.07 -23.26 8.51
C LEU A 323 -23.54 -22.86 8.28
N PRO A 324 -23.88 -21.56 8.35
CA PRO A 324 -25.17 -21.06 7.88
C PRO A 324 -25.45 -21.46 6.43
N ASP A 325 -26.70 -21.78 6.10
CA ASP A 325 -27.11 -22.29 4.78
C ASP A 325 -26.68 -21.34 3.64
N GLU A 326 -26.80 -20.03 3.85
CA GLU A 326 -26.41 -18.99 2.89
C GLU A 326 -24.92 -19.07 2.49
N LEU A 327 -24.04 -19.44 3.43
CA LEU A 327 -22.62 -19.61 3.17
C LEU A 327 -22.29 -21.00 2.59
N VAL A 328 -23.13 -22.01 2.85
CA VAL A 328 -22.99 -23.34 2.25
C VAL A 328 -23.21 -23.28 0.74
N GLU A 329 -24.18 -22.49 0.29
CA GLU A 329 -24.47 -22.27 -1.13
C GLU A 329 -23.34 -21.54 -1.88
N GLN A 330 -22.50 -20.79 -1.16
CA GLN A 330 -21.39 -20.01 -1.70
C GLN A 330 -20.04 -20.78 -1.72
N ARG A 331 -20.02 -22.03 -1.25
CA ARG A 331 -18.80 -22.88 -1.16
C ARG A 331 -18.17 -23.26 -2.51
N ASP A 332 -18.91 -23.12 -3.61
CA ASP A 332 -18.45 -23.47 -4.96
C ASP A 332 -18.08 -22.23 -5.80
N ILE A 333 -18.02 -21.04 -5.21
CA ILE A 333 -17.49 -19.84 -5.87
C ILE A 333 -15.97 -20.03 -6.06
N GLU A 334 -15.47 -19.77 -7.27
CA GLU A 334 -14.04 -19.79 -7.53
C GLU A 334 -13.35 -18.63 -6.80
N CYS A 335 -12.31 -18.94 -6.02
CA CYS A 335 -11.46 -17.92 -5.43
C CYS A 335 -10.43 -17.46 -6.48
N GLU A 336 -10.55 -16.20 -6.89
CA GLU A 336 -9.59 -15.53 -7.78
C GLU A 336 -8.40 -14.96 -7.00
N ASP A 337 -8.57 -14.72 -5.69
CA ASP A 337 -7.49 -14.22 -4.84
C ASP A 337 -6.45 -15.31 -4.57
N HIS A 338 -5.28 -15.14 -5.19
CA HIS A 338 -4.14 -16.05 -5.05
C HIS A 338 -3.67 -16.23 -3.61
N MET A 339 -3.94 -15.27 -2.72
CA MET A 339 -3.63 -15.39 -1.29
C MET A 339 -4.48 -16.49 -0.64
N TYR A 340 -5.80 -16.47 -0.84
CA TYR A 340 -6.74 -17.35 -0.15
C TYR A 340 -7.04 -18.65 -0.91
N LYS A 341 -6.75 -18.71 -2.22
CA LYS A 341 -7.21 -19.78 -3.12
C LYS A 341 -6.87 -21.18 -2.62
N SER A 342 -5.62 -21.43 -2.24
CA SER A 342 -5.19 -22.79 -1.86
C SER A 342 -5.88 -23.28 -0.59
N ILE A 343 -5.86 -22.49 0.48
CA ILE A 343 -6.46 -22.91 1.75
C ILE A 343 -8.00 -22.97 1.65
N TYR A 344 -8.63 -22.08 0.88
CA TYR A 344 -10.06 -22.15 0.62
C TYR A 344 -10.41 -23.45 -0.12
N THR A 345 -9.66 -23.78 -1.17
CA THR A 345 -9.82 -25.03 -1.94
C THR A 345 -9.67 -26.25 -1.03
N TYR A 346 -8.73 -26.24 -0.08
CA TYR A 346 -8.60 -27.30 0.92
C TYR A 346 -9.92 -27.52 1.68
N TYR A 347 -10.56 -26.45 2.18
CA TYR A 347 -11.83 -26.58 2.88
C TYR A 347 -12.98 -27.02 1.95
N CYS A 348 -12.98 -26.62 0.68
CA CYS A 348 -13.94 -27.15 -0.30
C CYS A 348 -13.78 -28.67 -0.49
N LEU A 349 -12.55 -29.18 -0.60
CA LEU A 349 -12.26 -30.62 -0.68
C LEU A 349 -12.70 -31.36 0.59
N LYS A 350 -12.38 -30.81 1.76
CA LYS A 350 -12.77 -31.37 3.06
C LYS A 350 -14.28 -31.47 3.20
N ASN A 351 -15.00 -30.42 2.83
CA ASN A 351 -16.46 -30.37 2.86
C ASN A 351 -17.12 -31.32 1.84
N LYS A 352 -16.45 -31.65 0.73
CA LYS A 352 -16.89 -32.65 -0.25
C LYS A 352 -16.66 -34.10 0.20
N GLY A 353 -16.00 -34.29 1.35
CA GLY A 353 -15.72 -35.62 1.89
C GLY A 353 -14.58 -36.34 1.19
N GLU A 354 -13.63 -35.59 0.63
CA GLU A 354 -12.39 -36.15 0.07
C GLU A 354 -11.61 -36.96 1.10
N THR A 355 -10.78 -37.89 0.62
CA THR A 355 -10.05 -38.80 1.51
C THR A 355 -9.00 -38.06 2.35
N LEU A 356 -8.73 -38.55 3.57
CA LEU A 356 -7.70 -37.99 4.44
C LEU A 356 -6.33 -37.92 3.76
N GLN A 357 -5.99 -38.90 2.91
CA GLN A 357 -4.76 -38.90 2.13
C GLN A 357 -4.73 -37.78 1.08
N THR A 358 -5.85 -37.54 0.39
CA THR A 358 -6.00 -36.40 -0.54
C THR A 358 -5.81 -35.08 0.19
N LEU A 359 -6.47 -34.91 1.34
CA LEU A 359 -6.39 -33.70 2.16
C LEU A 359 -4.97 -33.44 2.66
N GLU A 360 -4.28 -34.48 3.16
CA GLU A 360 -2.90 -34.38 3.65
C GLU A 360 -1.90 -34.08 2.53
N ASN A 361 -2.10 -34.65 1.34
CA ASN A 361 -1.32 -34.29 0.14
C ASN A 361 -1.56 -32.84 -0.24
N TYR A 362 -2.81 -32.39 -0.25
CA TYR A 362 -3.14 -31.04 -0.65
C TYR A 362 -2.53 -29.97 0.29
N LEU A 363 -2.66 -30.15 1.61
CA LEU A 363 -2.03 -29.25 2.59
C LEU A 363 -0.51 -29.17 2.38
N TRP A 364 0.12 -30.30 2.12
CA TRP A 364 1.57 -30.39 1.95
C TRP A 364 2.06 -29.85 0.60
N ASP A 365 1.37 -30.14 -0.49
CA ASP A 365 1.85 -29.81 -1.84
C ASP A 365 1.45 -28.40 -2.27
N HIS A 366 0.41 -27.81 -1.66
CA HIS A 366 -0.15 -26.52 -2.08
C HIS A 366 -0.19 -25.48 -0.95
N CYS A 367 -0.69 -25.81 0.24
CA CYS A 367 -0.92 -24.80 1.27
C CYS A 367 0.36 -24.38 2.02
N LYS A 368 1.30 -25.31 2.27
CA LYS A 368 2.49 -25.03 3.10
C LYS A 368 3.36 -23.90 2.56
N ASP A 369 3.47 -23.78 1.23
CA ASP A 369 4.37 -22.83 0.55
C ASP A 369 3.72 -21.46 0.37
N GLU A 370 2.48 -21.26 0.84
CA GLU A 370 1.75 -20.00 0.70
C GLU A 370 1.46 -19.34 2.06
N ILE A 371 1.95 -19.91 3.17
CA ILE A 371 1.73 -19.39 4.54
C ILE A 371 2.15 -17.93 4.67
N TYR A 372 3.31 -17.56 4.10
CA TYR A 372 3.86 -16.21 4.19
C TYR A 372 3.00 -15.15 3.50
N ARG A 373 2.05 -15.56 2.63
CA ARG A 373 1.16 -14.64 1.93
C ARG A 373 -0.01 -14.19 2.80
N PHE A 374 -0.33 -14.93 3.86
CA PHE A 374 -1.38 -14.57 4.80
C PHE A 374 -0.84 -13.59 5.83
N SER A 375 -1.60 -12.54 6.14
CA SER A 375 -1.32 -11.65 7.25
C SER A 375 -2.39 -11.81 8.33
N PRO A 376 -2.04 -12.20 9.58
CA PRO A 376 -0.71 -12.61 10.04
C PRO A 376 -0.36 -14.07 9.66
N SER A 377 0.87 -14.31 9.21
CA SER A 377 1.30 -15.59 8.63
C SER A 377 1.25 -16.75 9.65
N TRP A 378 1.59 -16.42 10.90
CA TRP A 378 1.62 -17.36 12.02
C TRP A 378 0.24 -17.93 12.38
N VAL A 379 -0.86 -17.19 12.12
CA VAL A 379 -2.23 -17.72 12.31
C VAL A 379 -2.52 -18.82 11.30
N MET A 380 -2.11 -18.62 10.05
CA MET A 380 -2.30 -19.63 8.99
C MET A 380 -1.41 -20.87 9.24
N LYS A 381 -0.17 -20.67 9.70
CA LYS A 381 0.72 -21.76 10.12
C LYS A 381 0.05 -22.64 11.18
N ASP A 382 -0.61 -22.02 12.16
CA ASP A 382 -1.34 -22.72 13.22
C ASP A 382 -2.58 -23.49 12.72
N ILE A 383 -3.32 -22.95 11.75
CA ILE A 383 -4.44 -23.64 11.10
C ILE A 383 -3.94 -24.90 10.39
N ILE A 384 -2.94 -24.77 9.52
CA ILE A 384 -2.39 -25.90 8.76
C ILE A 384 -1.81 -26.97 9.71
N ARG A 385 -1.10 -26.54 10.76
CA ARG A 385 -0.61 -27.45 11.81
C ARG A 385 -1.76 -28.27 12.39
N THR A 386 -2.82 -27.61 12.83
CA THR A 386 -3.95 -28.28 13.51
C THR A 386 -4.70 -29.21 12.57
N GLU A 387 -4.83 -28.86 11.29
CA GLU A 387 -5.43 -29.73 10.28
C GLU A 387 -4.57 -30.98 10.01
N LEU A 388 -3.24 -30.84 9.93
CA LEU A 388 -2.32 -31.98 9.82
C LEU A 388 -2.34 -32.86 11.09
N GLU A 389 -2.46 -32.28 12.28
CA GLU A 389 -2.65 -33.02 13.54
C GLU A 389 -3.95 -33.82 13.52
N TRP A 390 -5.05 -33.20 13.09
CA TRP A 390 -6.36 -33.85 12.98
C TRP A 390 -6.31 -35.06 12.04
N ILE A 391 -5.67 -34.92 10.87
CA ILE A 391 -5.46 -36.04 9.94
C ILE A 391 -4.60 -37.12 10.58
N SER A 392 -3.46 -36.75 11.17
CA SER A 392 -2.52 -37.69 11.79
C SER A 392 -3.17 -38.50 12.91
N ASN A 393 -4.04 -37.88 13.71
CA ASN A 393 -4.78 -38.55 14.78
C ASN A 393 -5.78 -39.59 14.25
N GLN A 394 -6.28 -39.43 13.02
CA GLN A 394 -7.21 -40.38 12.40
C GLN A 394 -6.52 -41.48 11.61
N THR A 395 -5.40 -41.18 10.95
CA THR A 395 -4.68 -42.14 10.10
C THR A 395 -3.59 -42.91 10.86
N GLY A 396 -3.04 -42.33 11.93
CA GLY A 396 -1.86 -42.83 12.64
C GLY A 396 -0.52 -42.53 11.93
N ASP A 397 -0.52 -41.88 10.75
CA ASP A 397 0.70 -41.44 10.08
C ASP A 397 1.06 -40.01 10.53
N THR A 398 2.25 -39.84 11.09
CA THR A 398 2.73 -38.55 11.62
C THR A 398 3.84 -37.93 10.76
N ARG A 399 4.18 -38.52 9.60
CA ARG A 399 5.35 -38.12 8.81
C ARG A 399 5.28 -36.67 8.35
N LYS A 400 4.18 -36.25 7.74
CA LYS A 400 4.03 -34.87 7.22
C LYS A 400 3.84 -33.86 8.33
N MET A 401 3.07 -34.21 9.36
CA MET A 401 2.96 -33.40 10.57
C MET A 401 4.33 -33.11 11.19
N ASN A 402 5.15 -34.14 11.43
CA ASN A 402 6.49 -33.97 11.97
C ASN A 402 7.41 -33.16 11.04
N ARG A 403 7.27 -33.32 9.72
CA ARG A 403 8.02 -32.49 8.76
C ARG A 403 7.59 -31.03 8.81
N PHE A 404 6.29 -30.77 8.92
CA PHE A 404 5.74 -29.42 9.00
C PHE A 404 6.22 -28.69 10.27
N MET A 405 6.27 -29.39 11.41
CA MET A 405 6.81 -28.85 12.66
C MET A 405 8.31 -28.51 12.61
N ASN A 406 9.03 -29.11 11.66
CA ASN A 406 10.46 -28.85 11.44
C ASN A 406 10.71 -27.82 10.32
N LEU A 407 9.67 -27.23 9.73
CA LEU A 407 9.83 -26.04 8.91
C LEU A 407 10.19 -24.90 9.86
N GLU A 408 11.46 -24.48 9.83
CA GLU A 408 11.93 -23.30 10.57
C GLU A 408 11.02 -22.10 10.26
N ASP A 409 10.89 -21.20 11.25
CA ASP A 409 10.10 -19.96 11.14
C ASP A 409 10.60 -19.04 10.02
#